data_AF-A0A9W6Z9T2-F1
#
_entry.id   AF-A0A9W6Z9T2-F1
#
_cell.length_a   1.000
_cell.length_b   1.000
_cell.length_c   1.000
_cell.angle_alpha   90.00
_cell.angle_beta   90.00
_cell.angle_gamma   90.00
#
_symmetry.space_group_name_H-M   'P 1'
#
loop_
_entity.id
_entity.type
_entity.pdbx_description
1 polymer ?
#
loop_
_entity_poly.entity_id
_entity_poly.type
_entity_poly.pdbx_seq_one_letter_code
_entity_poly.pdbx_strand_id
1 'polypeptide(L)'
;ITAHCPTLTALTDDYHCDTPVSYTFSQVRDLISNLSLHLHSMGLTTNSKASLFAENSAHWLISDHAVQSLSAATAVRGADAPLDELRYIYTHSDSTLAILQGPKLLAKLAKDAEDKGLPGAAGLASKDGDICSNIVLINRDKHTDADLATLISSHPSLSSSK
;
A
#
# COMPACT_ATOMS: atom_id res chain seq x y z
N ILE A 1 -6.55 -21.21 13.47
CA ILE A 1 -5.39 -20.90 14.34
C ILE A 1 -5.73 -19.79 15.34
N THR A 2 -6.21 -18.62 14.90
CA THR A 2 -6.53 -17.47 15.78
C THR A 2 -7.55 -17.78 16.89
N ALA A 3 -8.52 -18.67 16.64
CA ALA A 3 -9.47 -19.12 17.65
C ALA A 3 -8.89 -20.12 18.69
N HIS A 4 -7.75 -20.75 18.38
CA HIS A 4 -7.17 -21.82 19.20
C HIS A 4 -5.93 -21.35 19.98
N CYS A 5 -5.17 -20.39 19.44
CA CYS A 5 -3.96 -19.85 20.06
C CYS A 5 -3.93 -18.30 20.01
N PRO A 6 -4.95 -17.57 20.52
CA PRO A 6 -5.10 -16.13 20.29
C PRO A 6 -3.98 -15.27 20.87
N THR A 7 -3.37 -15.72 21.97
CA THR A 7 -2.36 -14.96 22.73
C THR A 7 -0.92 -15.30 22.35
N LEU A 8 -0.69 -16.33 21.52
CA LEU A 8 0.66 -16.64 21.05
C LEU A 8 1.12 -15.58 20.04
N THR A 9 2.40 -15.22 20.10
CA THR A 9 3.04 -14.34 19.13
C THR A 9 2.97 -14.99 17.74
N ALA A 10 2.48 -14.20 16.77
CA ALA A 10 2.36 -14.59 15.38
C ALA A 10 3.38 -13.89 14.49
N LEU A 11 3.59 -12.58 14.71
CA LEU A 11 4.49 -11.75 13.90
C LEU A 11 5.36 -10.88 14.81
N THR A 12 6.64 -10.78 14.46
CA THR A 12 7.60 -9.86 15.07
C THR A 12 8.37 -9.14 13.97
N ASP A 13 8.60 -7.85 14.12
CA ASP A 13 9.38 -7.05 13.17
C ASP A 13 10.06 -5.90 13.90
N ASP A 14 11.39 -5.91 13.92
CA ASP A 14 12.22 -4.92 14.60
C ASP A 14 12.79 -3.86 13.65
N TYR A 15 12.56 -3.98 12.34
CA TYR A 15 13.34 -3.28 11.33
C TYR A 15 12.52 -2.47 10.33
N HIS A 16 11.43 -3.03 9.82
CA HIS A 16 10.73 -2.47 8.65
C HIS A 16 9.39 -1.79 8.98
N CYS A 17 8.96 -1.84 10.25
CA CYS A 17 7.86 -1.04 10.77
C CYS A 17 8.39 0.28 11.38
N ASP A 18 7.51 1.29 11.53
CA ASP A 18 7.89 2.59 12.13
C ASP A 18 8.50 2.45 13.55
N THR A 19 8.02 1.46 14.28
CA THR A 19 8.53 1.02 15.58
C THR A 19 8.61 -0.50 15.61
N PRO A 20 9.48 -1.10 16.43
CA PRO A 20 9.45 -2.55 16.66
C PRO A 20 8.06 -3.03 17.08
N VAL A 21 7.60 -4.14 16.49
CA VAL A 21 6.29 -4.72 16.75
C VAL A 21 6.38 -6.21 17.09
N SER A 22 5.50 -6.66 17.97
CA SER A 22 5.26 -8.07 18.27
C SER A 22 3.77 -8.28 18.45
N TYR A 23 3.12 -8.89 17.46
CA TYR A 23 1.68 -9.11 17.43
C TYR A 23 1.32 -10.55 17.76
N THR A 24 0.30 -10.73 18.59
CA THR A 24 -0.35 -12.03 18.79
C THR A 24 -1.24 -12.40 17.61
N PHE A 25 -1.64 -13.67 17.51
CA PHE A 25 -2.61 -14.10 16.50
C PHE A 25 -3.93 -13.33 16.54
N SER A 26 -4.43 -12.96 17.73
CA SER A 26 -5.64 -12.15 17.83
C SER A 26 -5.42 -10.72 17.30
N GLN A 27 -4.29 -10.10 17.62
CA GLN A 27 -3.97 -8.75 17.13
C GLN A 27 -3.79 -8.73 15.61
N VAL A 28 -3.09 -9.72 15.05
CA VAL A 28 -2.94 -9.85 13.59
C VAL A 28 -4.31 -9.99 12.91
N ARG A 29 -5.22 -10.82 13.45
CA ARG A 29 -6.58 -10.95 12.93
C ARG A 29 -7.33 -9.62 12.96
N ASP A 30 -7.26 -8.88 14.06
CA ASP A 30 -7.99 -7.63 14.22
C ASP A 30 -7.44 -6.55 13.27
N LEU A 31 -6.11 -6.51 13.07
CA LEU A 31 -5.46 -5.64 12.09
C LEU A 31 -5.88 -5.99 10.65
N ILE A 32 -5.86 -7.27 10.28
CA ILE A 32 -6.34 -7.76 8.98
C ILE A 32 -7.80 -7.37 8.77
N SER A 33 -8.66 -7.60 9.77
CA SER A 33 -10.09 -7.28 9.68
C SER A 33 -10.31 -5.78 9.46
N ASN A 34 -9.66 -4.92 10.26
CA ASN A 34 -9.81 -3.47 10.15
C ASN A 34 -9.31 -2.95 8.80
N LEU A 35 -8.14 -3.42 8.34
CA LEU A 35 -7.60 -3.03 7.05
C LEU A 35 -8.48 -3.53 5.90
N SER A 36 -9.01 -4.75 5.98
CA SER A 36 -9.90 -5.29 4.95
C SER A 36 -11.18 -4.45 4.79
N LEU A 37 -11.78 -3.99 5.89
CA LEU A 37 -12.95 -3.11 5.86
C LEU A 37 -12.62 -1.77 5.19
N HIS A 38 -11.43 -1.22 5.48
CA HIS A 38 -10.98 0.01 4.87
C HIS A 38 -10.73 -0.16 3.36
N LEU A 39 -9.99 -1.20 2.95
CA LEU A 39 -9.75 -1.52 1.54
C LEU A 39 -11.05 -1.78 0.78
N HIS A 40 -12.02 -2.45 1.41
CA HIS A 40 -13.34 -2.66 0.83
C HIS A 40 -14.09 -1.35 0.61
N SER A 41 -14.02 -0.42 1.57
CA SER A 41 -14.61 0.93 1.42
C SER A 41 -13.97 1.76 0.30
N MET A 42 -12.73 1.44 -0.10
CA MET A 42 -12.04 2.02 -1.24
C MET A 42 -12.35 1.31 -2.57
N GLY A 43 -13.29 0.36 -2.58
CA GLY A 43 -13.73 -0.35 -3.78
C GLY A 43 -12.98 -1.66 -4.08
N LEU A 44 -12.12 -2.13 -3.17
CA LEU A 44 -11.50 -3.45 -3.32
C LEU A 44 -12.54 -4.55 -3.03
N THR A 45 -12.85 -5.37 -4.03
CA THR A 45 -13.89 -6.40 -3.93
C THR A 45 -13.39 -7.75 -4.45
N THR A 46 -14.25 -8.76 -4.46
CA THR A 46 -13.93 -10.09 -4.97
C THR A 46 -13.39 -10.01 -6.40
N ASN A 47 -12.28 -10.71 -6.67
CA ASN A 47 -11.53 -10.71 -7.93
C ASN A 47 -10.86 -9.37 -8.30
N SER A 48 -10.96 -8.33 -7.47
CA SER A 48 -10.13 -7.12 -7.62
C SER A 48 -8.65 -7.44 -7.34
N LYS A 49 -7.78 -6.52 -7.76
CA LYS A 49 -6.34 -6.65 -7.59
C LYS A 49 -5.78 -5.36 -7.00
N ALA A 50 -4.85 -5.48 -6.07
CA ALA A 50 -4.13 -4.36 -5.51
C ALA A 50 -2.63 -4.54 -5.74
N SER A 51 -1.91 -3.49 -6.12
CA SER A 51 -0.46 -3.57 -6.11
C SER A 51 0.05 -3.38 -4.68
N LEU A 52 1.02 -4.18 -4.23
CA LEU A 52 1.63 -4.06 -2.91
C LEU A 52 3.14 -3.87 -3.06
N PHE A 53 3.59 -2.63 -2.93
CA PHE A 53 4.98 -2.22 -3.12
C PHE A 53 5.65 -1.87 -1.80
N ALA A 54 6.26 -2.86 -1.17
CA ALA A 54 6.91 -2.74 0.11
C ALA A 54 7.90 -3.88 0.35
N GLU A 55 8.91 -3.60 1.18
CA GLU A 55 9.82 -4.60 1.74
C GLU A 55 9.10 -5.50 2.74
N ASN A 56 9.66 -6.69 2.94
CA ASN A 56 9.11 -7.71 3.82
C ASN A 56 9.04 -7.19 5.27
N SER A 57 7.82 -6.99 5.77
CA SER A 57 7.52 -6.42 7.09
C SER A 57 6.26 -7.06 7.69
N ALA A 58 6.04 -6.86 8.99
CA ALA A 58 4.79 -7.28 9.63
C ALA A 58 3.57 -6.59 8.96
N HIS A 59 3.68 -5.30 8.63
CA HIS A 59 2.62 -4.57 7.94
C HIS A 59 2.39 -5.06 6.50
N TRP A 60 3.44 -5.50 5.79
CA TRP A 60 3.31 -6.14 4.48
C TRP A 60 2.45 -7.40 4.57
N LEU A 61 2.76 -8.29 5.52
CA LEU A 61 2.01 -9.54 5.73
C LEU A 61 0.54 -9.27 6.09
N ILE A 62 0.29 -8.31 6.99
CA ILE A 62 -1.06 -7.90 7.37
C ILE A 62 -1.82 -7.36 6.15
N SER A 63 -1.18 -6.53 5.33
CA SER A 63 -1.78 -5.93 4.14
C SER A 63 -2.15 -6.97 3.09
N ASP A 64 -1.24 -7.90 2.80
CA ASP A 64 -1.47 -9.00 1.87
C ASP A 64 -2.64 -9.88 2.33
N HIS A 65 -2.69 -10.24 3.62
CA HIS A 65 -3.80 -11.01 4.17
C HIS A 65 -5.13 -10.24 4.19
N ALA A 66 -5.11 -8.93 4.41
CA ALA A 66 -6.31 -8.09 4.31
C ALA A 66 -6.89 -8.11 2.89
N VAL A 67 -6.05 -8.01 1.86
CA VAL A 67 -6.46 -8.16 0.46
C VAL A 67 -7.04 -9.56 0.20
N GLN A 68 -6.34 -10.62 0.62
CA GLN A 68 -6.83 -12.00 0.44
C GLN A 68 -8.16 -12.26 1.13
N SER A 69 -8.41 -11.66 2.30
CA SER A 69 -9.68 -11.83 3.04
C SER A 69 -10.90 -11.30 2.28
N LEU A 70 -10.70 -10.40 1.30
CA LEU A 70 -11.75 -9.88 0.42
C LEU A 70 -11.93 -10.72 -0.85
N SER A 71 -11.27 -11.87 -0.95
CA SER A 71 -11.16 -12.67 -2.19
C SER A 71 -10.56 -11.86 -3.35
N ALA A 72 -9.63 -10.95 -3.03
CA ALA A 72 -8.84 -10.17 -3.97
C ALA A 72 -7.38 -10.70 -4.01
N ALA A 73 -6.60 -10.24 -4.98
CA ALA A 73 -5.20 -10.65 -5.14
C ALA A 73 -4.23 -9.46 -5.08
N THR A 74 -3.00 -9.71 -4.67
CA THR A 74 -1.93 -8.72 -4.69
C THR A 74 -0.98 -8.91 -5.88
N ALA A 75 -0.52 -7.81 -6.46
CA ALA A 75 0.62 -7.76 -7.37
C ALA A 75 1.81 -7.15 -6.62
N VAL A 76 2.73 -8.00 -6.16
CA VAL A 76 3.74 -7.62 -5.15
C VAL A 76 5.06 -7.19 -5.76
N ARG A 77 5.74 -6.21 -5.14
CA ARG A 77 7.14 -5.89 -5.42
C ARG A 77 7.83 -5.19 -4.24
N GLY A 78 9.16 -5.28 -4.16
CA GLY A 78 9.93 -4.51 -3.18
C GLY A 78 9.88 -3.01 -3.49
N ALA A 79 9.90 -2.18 -2.44
CA ALA A 79 9.85 -0.73 -2.56
C ALA A 79 11.09 -0.12 -3.23
N ASP A 80 12.23 -0.82 -3.16
CA ASP A 80 13.49 -0.39 -3.77
C ASP A 80 13.67 -0.84 -5.23
N ALA A 81 12.66 -1.51 -5.81
CA ALA A 81 12.68 -1.82 -7.24
C ALA A 81 12.65 -0.54 -8.10
N PRO A 82 13.16 -0.58 -9.35
CA PRO A 82 13.07 0.54 -10.28
C PRO A 82 11.62 1.06 -10.42
N LEU A 83 11.44 2.37 -10.41
CA LEU A 83 10.09 2.99 -10.43
C LEU A 83 9.30 2.59 -11.69
N ASP A 84 9.96 2.46 -12.84
CA ASP A 84 9.33 1.99 -14.07
C ASP A 84 8.85 0.53 -13.97
N GLU A 85 9.55 -0.30 -13.18
CA GLU A 85 9.11 -1.69 -12.90
C GLU A 85 7.86 -1.68 -12.01
N LEU A 86 7.79 -0.81 -11.00
CA LEU A 86 6.60 -0.65 -10.16
C LEU A 86 5.39 -0.20 -11.00
N ARG A 87 5.57 0.80 -11.87
CA ARG A 87 4.53 1.25 -12.81
C ARG A 87 4.10 0.14 -13.76
N TYR A 88 5.07 -0.60 -14.30
CA TYR A 88 4.79 -1.73 -15.18
C TYR A 88 3.91 -2.77 -14.49
N ILE A 89 4.24 -3.17 -13.26
CA ILE A 89 3.48 -4.14 -12.47
C ILE A 89 2.07 -3.61 -12.16
N TYR A 90 1.95 -2.36 -11.71
CA TYR A 90 0.65 -1.74 -11.46
C TYR A 90 -0.25 -1.81 -12.71
N THR A 91 0.29 -1.35 -13.84
CA THR A 91 -0.41 -1.30 -15.14
C THR A 91 -0.77 -2.70 -15.63
N HIS A 92 0.17 -3.65 -15.59
CA HIS A 92 -0.02 -4.98 -16.17
C HIS A 92 -0.90 -5.90 -15.35
N SER A 93 -0.93 -5.70 -14.03
CA SER A 93 -1.79 -6.47 -13.13
C SER A 93 -3.25 -6.06 -13.20
N ASP A 94 -3.60 -4.91 -13.80
CA ASP A 94 -4.93 -4.30 -13.71
C ASP A 94 -5.33 -4.05 -12.25
N SER A 95 -4.38 -3.53 -11.46
CA SER A 95 -4.64 -3.15 -10.07
C SER A 95 -5.56 -1.95 -9.99
N THR A 96 -6.52 -1.98 -9.06
CA THR A 96 -7.50 -0.90 -8.82
C THR A 96 -7.11 0.01 -7.66
N LEU A 97 -6.10 -0.39 -6.88
CA LEU A 97 -5.59 0.29 -5.70
C LEU A 97 -4.10 0.00 -5.55
N ALA A 98 -3.35 0.95 -5.00
CA ALA A 98 -1.95 0.75 -4.64
C ALA A 98 -1.74 0.80 -3.12
N ILE A 99 -1.01 -0.17 -2.58
CA ILE A 99 -0.49 -0.19 -1.21
C ILE A 99 1.01 0.02 -1.31
N LEU A 100 1.53 1.07 -0.69
CA LEU A 100 2.94 1.47 -0.74
C LEU A 100 3.56 1.40 0.64
N GLN A 101 4.88 1.16 0.69
CA GLN A 101 5.65 1.11 1.93
C GLN A 101 5.41 2.33 2.82
N GLY A 102 5.46 3.53 2.25
CA GLY A 102 5.37 4.75 3.03
C GLY A 102 5.60 6.02 2.21
N PRO A 103 5.66 7.18 2.88
CA PRO A 103 5.73 8.49 2.23
C PRO A 103 6.96 8.67 1.36
N LYS A 104 8.08 8.00 1.70
CA LYS A 104 9.31 8.08 0.90
C LYS A 104 9.13 7.48 -0.50
N LEU A 105 8.47 6.33 -0.59
CA LEU A 105 8.18 5.70 -1.89
C LEU A 105 7.18 6.53 -2.68
N LEU A 106 6.14 7.04 -2.01
CA LEU A 106 5.16 7.93 -2.63
C LEU A 106 5.81 9.17 -3.24
N ALA A 107 6.69 9.84 -2.50
CA ALA A 107 7.43 11.02 -2.96
C ALA A 107 8.33 10.71 -4.17
N LYS A 108 9.05 9.58 -4.14
CA LYS A 108 9.89 9.13 -5.27
C LYS A 108 9.05 8.92 -6.53
N LEU A 109 7.91 8.22 -6.41
CA LEU A 109 7.01 7.95 -7.53
C LEU A 109 6.37 9.23 -8.09
N ALA A 110 5.95 10.15 -7.22
CA ALA A 110 5.38 11.43 -7.61
C ALA A 110 6.39 12.31 -8.36
N LYS A 111 7.58 12.47 -7.79
CA LYS A 111 8.66 13.25 -8.42
C LYS A 111 9.05 12.69 -9.78
N ASP A 112 9.26 11.38 -9.89
CA ASP A 112 9.60 10.73 -11.16
C ASP A 112 8.48 10.87 -12.20
N ALA A 113 7.21 10.80 -11.76
CA ALA A 113 6.07 11.02 -12.66
C ALA A 113 6.04 12.44 -13.21
N GLU A 114 6.30 13.45 -12.37
CA GLU A 114 6.39 14.86 -12.77
C GLU A 114 7.56 15.09 -13.74
N ASP A 115 8.74 14.56 -13.42
CA ASP A 115 9.94 14.69 -14.27
C ASP A 115 9.74 14.04 -15.65
N LYS A 116 8.91 12.99 -15.75
CA LYS A 116 8.57 12.29 -17.00
C LYS A 116 7.27 12.78 -17.66
N GLY A 117 6.54 13.70 -17.06
CA GLY A 117 5.23 14.17 -17.55
C GLY A 117 4.15 13.08 -17.60
N LEU A 118 4.21 12.09 -16.70
CA LEU A 118 3.25 10.99 -16.63
C LEU A 118 1.95 11.45 -15.98
N PRO A 119 0.77 11.01 -16.49
CA PRO A 119 -0.51 11.31 -15.86
C PRO A 119 -0.70 10.50 -14.57
N GLY A 120 -1.38 11.09 -13.58
CA GLY A 120 -1.94 10.39 -12.43
C GLY A 120 -1.19 10.49 -11.10
N ALA A 121 -1.89 10.08 -10.03
CA ALA A 121 -1.35 10.03 -8.67
C ALA A 121 -0.11 9.13 -8.62
N ALA A 122 1.03 9.78 -8.41
CA ALA A 122 2.32 9.13 -8.39
C ALA A 122 2.64 8.38 -9.69
N GLY A 123 2.03 8.74 -10.83
CA GLY A 123 2.16 8.11 -12.16
C GLY A 123 1.74 6.64 -12.24
N LEU A 124 0.82 6.20 -11.37
CA LEU A 124 0.22 4.87 -11.41
C LEU A 124 -1.11 4.97 -12.19
N ALA A 125 -1.22 4.25 -13.29
CA ALA A 125 -2.42 4.24 -14.13
C ALA A 125 -2.68 2.84 -14.72
N SER A 126 -3.95 2.57 -15.05
CA SER A 126 -4.34 1.35 -15.78
C SER A 126 -3.83 1.38 -17.21
N LYS A 127 -3.93 0.24 -17.93
CA LYS A 127 -3.64 0.19 -19.38
C LYS A 127 -4.52 1.13 -20.19
N ASP A 128 -5.73 1.38 -19.73
CA ASP A 128 -6.72 2.26 -20.36
C ASP A 128 -6.51 3.74 -20.00
N GLY A 129 -5.53 4.03 -19.14
CA GLY A 129 -5.18 5.38 -18.69
C GLY A 129 -5.93 5.84 -17.43
N ASP A 130 -6.70 4.97 -16.79
CA ASP A 130 -7.40 5.30 -15.54
C ASP A 130 -6.39 5.51 -14.41
N ILE A 131 -6.41 6.70 -13.83
CA ILE A 131 -5.48 7.09 -12.78
C ILE A 131 -5.80 6.35 -11.48
N CYS A 132 -4.77 5.84 -10.81
CA CYS A 132 -4.88 5.31 -9.46
C CYS A 132 -5.41 6.40 -8.51
N SER A 133 -6.65 6.23 -8.03
CA SER A 133 -7.27 7.21 -7.12
C SER A 133 -7.11 6.84 -5.65
N ASN A 134 -6.72 5.59 -5.36
CA ASN A 134 -6.63 5.06 -4.01
C ASN A 134 -5.21 4.55 -3.75
N ILE A 135 -4.50 5.25 -2.85
CA ILE A 135 -3.16 4.87 -2.39
C ILE A 135 -3.21 4.72 -0.86
N VAL A 136 -2.75 3.57 -0.36
CA VAL A 136 -2.61 3.27 1.06
C VAL A 136 -1.13 3.21 1.42
N LEU A 137 -0.75 3.84 2.53
CA LEU A 137 0.63 3.78 3.06
C LEU A 137 0.64 2.89 4.30
N ILE A 138 1.55 1.91 4.34
CA ILE A 138 1.61 0.95 5.45
C ILE A 138 2.56 1.37 6.58
N ASN A 139 3.45 2.32 6.31
CA ASN A 139 4.30 2.99 7.29
C ASN A 139 4.20 4.51 7.15
N ARG A 140 4.60 5.24 8.18
CA ARG A 140 4.73 6.69 8.19
C ARG A 140 6.14 7.15 7.88
N ASP A 141 7.16 6.31 8.01
CA ASP A 141 8.58 6.68 7.83
C ASP A 141 8.98 7.92 8.66
N LYS A 142 8.43 8.05 9.88
CA LYS A 142 8.58 9.23 10.78
C LYS A 142 7.89 10.52 10.32
N HIS A 143 7.03 10.48 9.30
CA HIS A 143 6.26 11.64 8.84
C HIS A 143 5.00 11.85 9.69
N THR A 144 4.78 13.09 10.11
CA THR A 144 3.54 13.54 10.76
C THR A 144 2.41 13.73 9.75
N ASP A 145 1.18 13.97 10.21
CA ASP A 145 0.07 14.27 9.30
C ASP A 145 0.30 15.57 8.54
N ALA A 146 0.99 16.54 9.16
CA ALA A 146 1.36 17.80 8.50
C ALA A 146 2.39 17.57 7.37
N ASP A 147 3.35 16.66 7.58
CA ASP A 147 4.33 16.30 6.55
C ASP A 147 3.65 15.60 5.36
N LEU A 148 2.69 14.70 5.63
CA LEU A 148 1.89 14.04 4.60
C LEU A 148 1.03 15.02 3.81
N ALA A 149 0.34 15.94 4.50
CA ALA A 149 -0.45 16.98 3.85
C ALA A 149 0.43 17.87 2.97
N THR A 150 1.62 18.21 3.46
CA THR A 150 2.61 18.97 2.68
C THR A 150 3.04 18.20 1.44
N LEU A 151 3.39 16.91 1.56
CA LEU A 151 3.77 16.05 0.44
C LEU A 151 2.69 15.98 -0.65
N ILE A 152 1.42 15.80 -0.24
CA ILE A 152 0.28 15.75 -1.17
C ILE A 152 0.11 17.10 -1.87
N SER A 153 0.24 18.22 -1.12
CA SER A 153 0.10 19.56 -1.69
C SER A 153 1.27 19.98 -2.59
N SER A 154 2.48 19.45 -2.34
CA SER A 154 3.69 19.80 -3.10
C SER A 154 3.83 19.05 -4.42
N HIS A 155 3.09 17.96 -4.59
CA HIS A 155 3.08 17.16 -5.81
C HIS A 155 1.71 17.27 -6.48
N PRO A 156 1.56 18.10 -7.53
CA PRO A 156 0.30 18.21 -8.27
C PRO A 156 -0.21 16.87 -8.80
N SER A 157 0.71 15.93 -9.07
CA SER A 157 0.38 14.56 -9.44
C SER A 157 -0.46 13.84 -8.38
N LEU A 158 -0.21 14.06 -7.08
CA LEU A 158 -0.89 13.41 -5.94
C LEU A 158 -2.21 14.07 -5.55
N SER A 159 -2.43 15.32 -5.98
CA SER A 159 -3.69 16.00 -5.73
C SER A 159 -4.76 15.39 -6.63
N SER A 160 -5.82 14.84 -6.03
CA SER A 160 -6.99 14.34 -6.76
C SER A 160 -7.49 15.42 -7.71
N SER A 161 -7.17 15.26 -8.99
CA SER A 161 -7.81 16.04 -10.05
C SER A 161 -9.24 15.53 -10.15
N LYS A 162 -10.17 16.31 -9.60
CA LYS A 162 -11.65 16.29 -9.71
C LYS A 162 -12.31 15.08 -10.35
#